data_AF-A0A4U1JD34-F1
#
_entry.id   AF-A0A4U1JD34-F1
#
_cell.length_a   1.000
_cell.length_b   1.000
_cell.length_c   1.000
_cell.angle_alpha   90.00
_cell.angle_beta   90.00
_cell.angle_gamma   90.00
#
_symmetry.space_group_name_H-M   'P 1'
#
loop_
_entity.id
_entity.type
_entity.pdbx_description
1 polymer ?
#
loop_
_entity_poly.entity_id
_entity_poly.type
_entity_poly.pdbx_seq_one_letter_code
_entity_poly.pdbx_strand_id
1 'polypeptide(L)'
;MTQDSARERAAHICAAQAITKRRPPGQGAWDLARDPPADLAAIWANAGGLELGDGTRLLGPEEVGPATKWLTEEKSLGWDGDLFVIGERDDLVIVRDLDREGRRAGGGVLEAPTDGLEAFRRVAWDVLGYLETRLGFEPAPRPTPEIAAQKAASQKDGATLTRVLAEPFYPGSEAVAAHAALVLGEILAAAGDDVAAMRAFVRSVSFRVQGARRGAEALERAAGFRAAARVAESVGAKALAEACLTRVSV
;
A
#
# COMPACT_ATOMS: atom_id res chain seq x y z
N MET A 1 18.11 8.02 -2.73
CA MET A 1 17.57 9.22 -3.41
C MET A 1 18.41 10.40 -2.92
N THR A 2 19.07 11.13 -3.81
CA THR A 2 19.87 12.32 -3.41
C THR A 2 18.91 13.46 -3.06
N GLN A 3 19.25 14.32 -2.10
CA GLN A 3 18.40 15.46 -1.71
C GLN A 3 18.09 16.39 -2.89
N ASP A 4 19.02 16.52 -3.84
CA ASP A 4 18.83 17.33 -5.05
C ASP A 4 17.70 16.80 -5.94
N SER A 5 17.58 15.47 -6.09
CA SER A 5 16.48 14.86 -6.87
C SER A 5 15.10 15.07 -6.25
N ALA A 6 15.00 15.15 -4.92
CA ALA A 6 13.71 15.37 -4.24
C ALA A 6 13.21 16.82 -4.40
N ARG A 7 14.13 17.80 -4.32
CA ARG A 7 13.81 19.22 -4.52
C ARG A 7 13.35 19.52 -5.94
N GLU A 8 14.05 18.97 -6.94
CA GLU A 8 13.69 19.13 -8.35
C GLU A 8 12.30 18.54 -8.65
N ARG A 9 12.03 17.32 -8.16
CA ARG A 9 10.71 16.68 -8.27
C ARG A 9 9.63 17.51 -7.61
N ALA A 10 9.86 17.99 -6.38
CA ALA A 10 8.91 18.83 -5.66
C ALA A 10 8.60 20.15 -6.39
N ALA A 11 9.61 20.83 -6.92
CA ALA A 11 9.43 22.05 -7.70
C ALA A 11 8.58 21.80 -8.96
N HIS A 12 8.87 20.71 -9.68
CA HIS A 12 8.11 20.32 -10.86
C HIS A 12 6.65 19.98 -10.53
N ILE A 13 6.41 19.21 -9.46
CA ILE A 13 5.07 18.93 -8.94
C ILE A 13 4.34 20.24 -8.62
N CYS A 14 4.96 21.13 -7.84
CA CYS A 14 4.34 22.39 -7.43
C CYS A 14 4.01 23.29 -8.62
N ALA A 15 4.75 23.20 -9.73
CA ALA A 15 4.46 23.95 -10.96
C ALA A 15 3.30 23.36 -11.80
N ALA A 16 2.79 22.17 -11.47
CA ALA A 16 1.78 21.49 -12.27
C ALA A 16 0.45 22.26 -12.37
N GLN A 17 -0.13 22.35 -13.56
CA GLN A 17 -1.40 23.06 -13.80
C GLN A 17 -2.59 22.47 -13.03
N ALA A 18 -2.56 21.18 -12.73
CA ALA A 18 -3.62 20.51 -11.97
C ALA A 18 -3.66 20.90 -10.48
N ILE A 19 -2.65 21.63 -9.98
CA ILE A 19 -2.69 22.25 -8.65
C ILE A 19 -3.43 23.59 -8.76
N THR A 20 -4.58 23.66 -8.10
CA THR A 20 -5.50 24.80 -8.13
C THR A 20 -5.18 25.85 -7.06
N LYS A 21 -4.64 25.44 -5.91
CA LYS A 21 -4.18 26.36 -4.86
C LYS A 21 -2.81 25.97 -4.32
N ARG A 22 -2.01 26.99 -4.03
CA ARG A 22 -0.67 26.88 -3.42
C ARG A 22 -0.59 27.88 -2.30
N ARG A 23 -0.27 27.40 -1.10
CA ARG A 23 0.04 28.31 0.00
C ARG A 23 1.52 28.66 -0.06
N PRO A 24 1.91 29.90 0.32
CA PRO A 24 3.31 30.26 0.43
C PRO A 24 4.09 29.23 1.28
N PRO A 25 5.36 28.94 0.95
CA PRO A 25 6.22 28.14 1.81
C PRO A 25 6.17 28.67 3.24
N GLY A 26 6.00 27.76 4.20
CA GLY A 26 5.98 28.08 5.62
C GLY A 26 7.06 27.28 6.34
N GLN A 27 7.67 27.88 7.36
CA GLN A 27 8.53 27.17 8.31
C GLN A 27 7.70 26.92 9.57
N GLY A 28 6.74 26.01 9.45
CA GLY A 28 5.82 25.63 10.51
C GLY A 28 6.36 24.51 11.39
N ALA A 29 5.85 24.43 12.63
CA ALA A 29 6.23 23.40 13.58
C ALA A 29 5.66 22.04 13.15
N TRP A 30 6.44 21.29 12.38
CA TRP A 30 6.39 19.83 12.45
C TRP A 30 6.60 19.46 13.92
N ASP A 31 5.50 19.05 14.58
CA ASP A 31 5.37 18.93 16.04
C ASP A 31 6.12 17.72 16.63
N LEU A 32 7.21 17.33 15.97
CA LEU A 32 8.12 16.28 16.40
C LEU A 32 9.49 16.89 16.70
N ALA A 33 10.17 16.32 17.69
CA ALA A 33 11.55 16.66 18.05
C ALA A 33 12.61 16.33 16.97
N ARG A 34 12.22 16.13 15.70
CA ARG A 34 13.08 15.73 14.57
C ARG A 34 12.60 16.35 13.28
N ASP A 35 13.52 16.52 12.33
CA ASP A 35 13.21 17.02 10.99
C ASP A 35 12.14 16.17 10.28
N PRO A 36 11.30 16.80 9.43
CA PRO A 36 10.38 16.07 8.59
C PRO A 36 11.11 15.20 7.55
N PRO A 37 10.46 14.13 7.05
CA PRO A 37 10.95 13.36 5.91
C PRO A 37 11.34 14.24 4.72
N ALA A 38 12.39 13.84 3.99
CA ALA A 38 12.96 14.64 2.90
C ALA A 38 11.96 14.96 1.78
N ASP A 39 11.00 14.07 1.51
CA ASP A 39 9.91 14.27 0.56
C ASP A 39 8.95 15.39 1.00
N LEU A 40 8.54 15.39 2.27
CA LEU A 40 7.69 16.45 2.84
C LEU A 40 8.45 17.78 2.92
N ALA A 41 9.70 17.75 3.39
CA ALA A 41 10.55 18.94 3.44
C ALA A 41 10.73 19.58 2.06
N ALA A 42 10.91 18.77 1.01
CA ALA A 42 11.03 19.25 -0.35
C ALA A 42 9.73 19.92 -0.86
N ILE A 43 8.56 19.35 -0.55
CA ILE A 43 7.27 19.97 -0.86
C ILE A 43 7.11 21.29 -0.10
N TRP A 44 7.32 21.31 1.21
CA TRP A 44 7.12 22.50 2.04
C TRP A 44 8.08 23.64 1.73
N ALA A 45 9.28 23.34 1.22
CA ALA A 45 10.18 24.36 0.70
C ALA A 45 9.62 25.10 -0.54
N ASN A 46 8.71 24.46 -1.29
CA ASN A 46 8.08 25.02 -2.49
C ASN A 46 6.65 25.54 -2.23
N ALA A 47 5.90 24.92 -1.32
CA ALA A 47 4.55 25.34 -0.95
C ALA A 47 4.17 24.86 0.45
N GLY A 48 3.62 25.74 1.29
CA GLY A 48 3.12 25.43 2.63
C GLY A 48 1.74 24.76 2.62
N GLY A 49 1.46 23.94 1.61
CA GLY A 49 0.17 23.29 1.37
C GLY A 49 -0.27 23.41 -0.09
N LEU A 50 -0.91 22.36 -0.60
CA LEU A 50 -1.36 22.24 -1.99
C LEU A 50 -2.83 21.82 -2.03
N GLU A 51 -3.55 22.28 -3.06
CA GLU A 51 -4.87 21.79 -3.41
C GLU A 51 -4.88 21.40 -4.89
N LEU A 52 -5.36 20.20 -5.20
CA LEU A 52 -5.49 19.66 -6.55
C LEU A 52 -6.92 19.88 -7.06
N GLY A 53 -7.09 19.85 -8.39
CA GLY A 53 -8.39 20.00 -9.04
C GLY A 53 -9.41 18.90 -8.70
N ASP A 54 -8.99 17.78 -8.13
CA ASP A 54 -9.84 16.68 -7.69
C ASP A 54 -10.26 16.77 -6.21
N GLY A 55 -10.04 17.93 -5.57
CA GLY A 55 -10.38 18.17 -4.16
C GLY A 55 -9.34 17.69 -3.16
N THR A 56 -8.24 17.09 -3.62
CA THR A 56 -7.17 16.65 -2.73
C THR A 56 -6.42 17.83 -2.15
N ARG A 57 -6.27 17.81 -0.84
CA ARG A 57 -5.50 18.82 -0.13
C ARG A 57 -4.32 18.17 0.59
N LEU A 58 -3.12 18.68 0.33
CA LEU A 58 -1.93 18.38 1.12
C LEU A 58 -1.72 19.52 2.12
N LEU A 59 -1.56 19.16 3.38
CA LEU A 59 -1.44 20.07 4.50
C LEU A 59 -0.07 20.74 4.55
N GLY A 60 -0.06 21.98 5.02
CA GLY A 60 1.16 22.70 5.37
C GLY A 60 1.79 22.20 6.67
N PRO A 61 3.05 22.58 6.94
CA PRO A 61 3.75 22.14 8.15
C PRO A 61 3.05 22.56 9.46
N GLU A 62 2.37 23.71 9.45
CA GLU A 62 1.60 24.23 10.61
C GLU A 62 0.30 23.47 10.87
N GLU A 63 -0.19 22.71 9.88
CA GLU A 63 -1.51 22.08 9.90
C GLU A 63 -1.46 20.60 10.27
N VAL A 64 -0.33 19.93 9.96
CA VAL A 64 -0.15 18.48 10.21
C VAL A 64 -0.31 18.13 11.68
N GLY A 65 0.32 18.89 12.59
CA GLY A 65 0.25 18.63 14.02
C GLY A 65 -1.19 18.70 14.56
N PRO A 66 -1.88 19.84 14.40
CA PRO A 66 -3.30 19.98 14.79
C PRO A 66 -4.21 18.93 14.15
N ALA A 67 -4.05 18.62 12.86
CA ALA A 67 -4.88 17.62 12.17
C ALA A 67 -4.64 16.21 12.71
N THR A 68 -3.39 15.84 12.95
CA THR A 68 -3.02 14.55 13.54
C THR A 68 -3.56 14.42 14.96
N LYS A 69 -3.37 15.46 15.79
CA LYS A 69 -3.86 15.51 17.17
C LYS A 69 -5.38 15.38 17.24
N TRP A 70 -6.10 16.12 16.38
CA TRP A 70 -7.54 16.06 16.31
C TRP A 70 -8.03 14.62 16.01
N LEU A 71 -7.42 13.95 15.03
CA LEU A 71 -7.78 12.56 14.72
C LEU A 71 -7.40 11.58 15.84
N THR A 72 -6.22 11.68 16.44
CA THR A 72 -5.81 10.71 17.47
C THR A 72 -6.57 10.91 18.79
N GLU A 73 -6.76 12.15 19.23
CA GLU A 73 -7.38 12.45 20.52
C GLU A 73 -8.91 12.42 20.45
N GLU A 74 -9.53 13.08 19.46
CA GLU A 74 -11.00 13.18 19.42
C GLU A 74 -11.67 11.92 18.86
N LYS A 75 -10.99 11.14 18.01
CA LYS A 75 -11.50 9.86 17.51
C LYS A 75 -10.99 8.64 18.28
N SER A 76 -10.19 8.86 19.34
CA SER A 76 -9.64 7.80 20.21
C SER A 76 -8.96 6.68 19.41
N LEU A 77 -8.24 7.06 18.34
CA LEU A 77 -7.58 6.09 17.48
C LEU A 77 -6.32 5.59 18.18
N GLY A 78 -6.17 4.27 18.28
CA GLY A 78 -4.94 3.62 18.77
C GLY A 78 -3.79 3.67 17.75
N TRP A 79 -3.57 4.83 17.14
CA TRP A 79 -2.50 5.03 16.15
C TRP A 79 -1.15 5.14 16.84
N ASP A 80 -0.14 4.52 16.24
CA ASP A 80 1.24 4.69 16.68
C ASP A 80 1.68 6.15 16.47
N GLY A 81 2.55 6.66 17.35
CA GLY A 81 3.02 8.06 17.35
C GLY A 81 3.92 8.45 16.17
N ASP A 82 3.91 7.67 15.10
CA ASP A 82 4.66 7.87 13.86
C ASP A 82 3.78 7.85 12.60
N LEU A 83 2.45 7.92 12.79
CA LEU A 83 1.44 8.19 11.77
C LEU A 83 1.03 9.67 11.81
N PHE A 84 1.12 10.38 10.68
CA PHE A 84 0.82 11.81 10.58
C PHE A 84 -0.19 12.10 9.49
N VAL A 85 -1.23 12.88 9.79
CA VAL A 85 -2.17 13.36 8.79
C VAL A 85 -1.49 14.44 7.97
N ILE A 86 -1.23 14.16 6.71
CA ILE A 86 -0.54 15.06 5.77
C ILE A 86 -1.46 15.61 4.69
N GLY A 87 -2.70 15.14 4.64
CA GLY A 87 -3.66 15.56 3.63
C GLY A 87 -5.04 14.97 3.85
N GLU A 88 -5.96 15.42 3.03
CA GLU A 88 -7.37 15.03 3.07
C GLU A 88 -8.01 15.15 1.67
N ARG A 89 -9.12 14.47 1.52
CA ARG A 89 -10.09 14.60 0.42
C ARG A 89 -11.48 14.33 1.01
N ASP A 90 -12.55 14.80 0.37
CA ASP A 90 -13.93 14.74 0.87
C ASP A 90 -14.33 13.41 1.57
N ASP A 91 -13.80 12.27 1.12
CA ASP A 91 -14.11 10.92 1.62
C ASP A 91 -13.00 10.27 2.47
N LEU A 92 -11.78 10.80 2.51
CA LEU A 92 -10.62 10.13 3.10
C LEU A 92 -9.58 11.08 3.72
N VAL A 93 -8.74 10.51 4.58
CA VAL A 93 -7.53 11.16 5.08
C VAL A 93 -6.28 10.53 4.47
N ILE A 94 -5.26 11.35 4.27
CA ILE A 94 -3.97 10.95 3.72
C ILE A 94 -2.96 10.99 4.86
N VAL A 95 -2.35 9.85 5.15
CA VAL A 95 -1.48 9.66 6.30
C VAL A 95 -0.07 9.32 5.85
N ARG A 96 0.93 9.97 6.44
CA ARG A 96 2.34 9.59 6.33
C ARG A 96 2.70 8.64 7.45
N ASP A 97 3.08 7.43 7.09
CA ASP A 97 3.63 6.44 8.01
C ASP A 97 5.15 6.42 7.90
N LEU A 98 5.82 6.71 9.01
CA LEU A 98 7.29 6.70 9.09
C LEU A 98 7.86 5.32 9.44
N ASP A 99 7.03 4.38 9.90
CA ASP A 99 7.40 3.03 10.34
C ASP A 99 8.70 2.98 11.15
N ARG A 100 8.77 3.79 12.22
CA ARG A 100 9.99 3.97 13.02
C ARG A 100 10.47 2.68 13.67
N GLU A 101 9.54 1.79 13.97
CA GLU A 101 9.82 0.50 14.60
C GLU A 101 10.00 -0.64 13.58
N GLY A 102 9.85 -0.36 12.27
CA GLY A 102 10.04 -1.34 11.20
C GLY A 102 8.99 -2.46 11.18
N ARG A 103 7.79 -2.19 11.71
CA ARG A 103 6.69 -3.16 11.80
C ARG A 103 5.75 -3.11 10.60
N ARG A 104 5.81 -2.06 9.79
CA ARG A 104 4.85 -1.75 8.72
C ARG A 104 5.50 -1.64 7.35
N ALA A 105 6.43 -2.57 7.08
CA ALA A 105 7.04 -2.79 5.77
C ALA A 105 7.68 -1.52 5.16
N GLY A 106 8.30 -0.68 5.98
CA GLY A 106 8.96 0.56 5.56
C GLY A 106 8.04 1.78 5.47
N GLY A 107 6.81 1.68 5.98
CA GLY A 107 5.85 2.78 6.00
C GLY A 107 5.39 3.17 4.60
N GLY A 108 5.02 4.45 4.43
CA GLY A 108 4.53 4.95 3.15
C GLY A 108 3.57 6.12 3.28
N VAL A 109 2.86 6.40 2.20
CA VAL A 109 1.65 7.23 2.21
C VAL A 109 0.46 6.30 2.18
N LEU A 110 -0.46 6.52 3.11
CA LEU A 110 -1.66 5.73 3.30
C LEU A 110 -2.89 6.58 2.99
N GLU A 111 -3.93 5.92 2.50
CA GLU A 111 -5.28 6.48 2.46
C GLU A 111 -6.17 5.66 3.40
N ALA A 112 -6.97 6.35 4.20
CA ALA A 112 -7.99 5.76 5.06
C ALA A 112 -9.33 6.51 4.87
N PRO A 113 -10.44 5.79 4.63
CA PRO A 113 -11.76 6.41 4.60
C PRO A 113 -12.05 7.16 5.91
N THR A 114 -12.77 8.28 5.83
CA THR A 114 -13.15 9.08 7.01
C THR A 114 -14.02 8.32 8.02
N ASP A 115 -14.76 7.32 7.56
CA ASP A 115 -15.58 6.40 8.37
C ASP A 115 -14.85 5.09 8.73
N GLY A 116 -13.61 4.89 8.25
CA GLY A 116 -12.83 3.67 8.36
C GLY A 116 -11.37 3.92 8.72
N LEU A 117 -11.13 4.77 9.72
CA LEU A 117 -9.81 5.28 10.14
C LEU A 117 -8.87 4.20 10.76
N GLU A 118 -9.32 2.95 10.83
CA GLU A 118 -8.52 1.79 11.23
C GLU A 118 -8.03 0.96 10.03
N ALA A 119 -8.59 1.19 8.83
CA ALA A 119 -8.31 0.43 7.62
C ALA A 119 -7.47 1.24 6.64
N PHE A 120 -6.16 1.11 6.75
CA PHE A 120 -5.23 1.79 5.87
C PHE A 120 -4.95 1.02 4.59
N ARG A 121 -4.86 1.75 3.47
CA ARG A 121 -4.25 1.27 2.25
C ARG A 121 -3.00 2.07 1.97
N ARG A 122 -1.84 1.41 1.90
CA ARG A 122 -0.63 2.04 1.38
C ARG A 122 -0.76 2.28 -0.12
N VAL A 123 -0.61 3.53 -0.55
CA VAL A 123 -0.79 3.97 -1.94
C VAL A 123 0.50 4.48 -2.59
N ALA A 124 1.49 4.89 -1.80
CA ALA A 124 2.81 5.27 -2.30
C ALA A 124 3.89 5.05 -1.23
N TRP A 125 5.16 5.09 -1.64
CA TRP A 125 6.31 5.04 -0.73
C TRP A 125 6.58 6.37 -0.03
N ASP A 126 6.28 7.48 -0.71
CA ASP A 126 6.53 8.84 -0.25
C ASP A 126 5.53 9.81 -0.90
N VAL A 127 5.52 11.05 -0.40
CA VAL A 127 4.56 12.08 -0.84
C VAL A 127 4.82 12.52 -2.28
N LEU A 128 6.07 12.47 -2.74
CA LEU A 128 6.41 12.81 -4.13
C LEU A 128 5.82 11.78 -5.09
N GLY A 129 6.02 10.49 -4.84
CA GLY A 129 5.45 9.40 -5.64
C GLY A 129 3.93 9.37 -5.56
N TYR A 130 3.34 9.75 -4.43
CA TYR A 130 1.90 9.93 -4.29
C TYR A 130 1.38 11.01 -5.26
N LEU A 131 1.96 12.20 -5.20
CA LEU A 131 1.56 13.33 -6.05
C LEU A 131 1.85 13.07 -7.53
N GLU A 132 3.00 12.49 -7.88
CA GLU A 132 3.35 12.14 -9.25
C GLU A 132 2.38 11.14 -9.87
N THR A 133 2.01 10.09 -9.11
CA THR A 133 1.00 9.11 -9.55
C THR A 133 -0.32 9.82 -9.84
N ARG A 134 -0.72 10.72 -8.93
CA ARG A 134 -2.00 11.42 -9.00
C ARG A 134 -2.07 12.47 -10.11
N LEU A 135 -0.94 13.10 -10.40
CA LEU A 135 -0.78 14.09 -11.47
C LEU A 135 -0.45 13.46 -12.83
N GLY A 136 -0.22 12.14 -12.90
CA GLY A 136 0.09 11.42 -14.13
C GLY A 136 1.48 11.75 -14.70
N PHE A 137 2.47 11.94 -13.84
CA PHE A 137 3.84 12.23 -14.26
C PHE A 137 4.53 10.98 -14.83
N GLU A 138 5.36 11.18 -15.86
CA GLU A 138 6.16 10.13 -16.48
C GLU A 138 7.68 10.40 -16.34
N PRO A 139 8.52 9.38 -16.09
CA PRO A 139 8.13 7.98 -15.88
C PRO A 139 7.33 7.80 -14.58
N ALA A 140 6.32 6.93 -14.62
CA ALA A 140 5.51 6.63 -13.44
C ALA A 140 6.40 6.22 -12.25
N PRO A 141 6.10 6.69 -11.02
CA PRO A 141 6.87 6.35 -9.84
C PRO A 141 6.81 4.84 -9.57
N ARG A 142 7.81 4.32 -8.86
CA ARG A 142 7.82 2.91 -8.45
C ARG A 142 6.57 2.61 -7.61
N PRO A 143 5.70 1.67 -8.03
CA PRO A 143 4.53 1.29 -7.23
C PRO A 143 4.95 0.57 -5.95
N THR A 144 4.06 0.60 -4.96
CA THR A 144 4.21 -0.23 -3.75
C THR A 144 3.94 -1.71 -4.09
N PRO A 145 4.36 -2.67 -3.25
CA PRO A 145 4.15 -4.09 -3.51
C PRO A 145 2.68 -4.44 -3.71
N GLU A 146 1.77 -3.77 -3.00
CA GLU A 146 0.32 -3.98 -3.10
C GLU A 146 -0.19 -3.63 -4.49
N ILE A 147 0.14 -2.43 -4.99
CA ILE A 147 -0.28 -1.94 -6.31
C ILE A 147 0.39 -2.77 -7.41
N ALA A 148 1.68 -3.06 -7.27
CA ALA A 148 2.43 -3.85 -8.24
C ALA A 148 1.87 -5.27 -8.36
N ALA A 149 1.50 -5.90 -7.24
CA ALA A 149 0.90 -7.23 -7.21
C ALA A 149 -0.50 -7.24 -7.85
N GLN A 150 -1.35 -6.25 -7.55
CA GLN A 150 -2.67 -6.13 -8.18
C GLN A 150 -2.56 -5.99 -9.70
N LYS A 151 -1.68 -5.10 -10.17
CA LYS A 151 -1.45 -4.90 -11.60
C LYS A 151 -0.92 -6.17 -12.27
N ALA A 152 0.11 -6.79 -11.69
CA ALA A 152 0.70 -8.02 -12.22
C ALA A 152 -0.30 -9.19 -12.24
N ALA A 153 -1.13 -9.32 -11.22
CA ALA A 153 -2.21 -10.32 -11.18
C ALA A 153 -3.23 -10.10 -12.30
N SER A 154 -3.68 -8.85 -12.51
CA SER A 154 -4.62 -8.52 -13.60
C SER A 154 -4.06 -8.79 -15.00
N GLN A 155 -2.75 -8.70 -15.16
CA GLN A 155 -2.03 -8.91 -16.41
C GLN A 155 -1.50 -10.34 -16.57
N LYS A 156 -1.68 -11.20 -15.55
CA LYS A 156 -1.08 -12.53 -15.44
C LYS A 156 0.45 -12.53 -15.67
N ASP A 157 1.14 -11.51 -15.15
CA ASP A 157 2.61 -11.40 -15.22
C ASP A 157 3.27 -12.19 -14.09
N GLY A 158 3.63 -13.44 -14.36
CA GLY A 158 4.25 -14.34 -13.39
C GLY A 158 5.64 -13.88 -12.90
N ALA A 159 6.41 -13.18 -13.74
CA ALA A 159 7.75 -12.70 -13.36
C ALA A 159 7.65 -11.56 -12.35
N THR A 160 6.77 -10.59 -12.61
CA THR A 160 6.50 -9.50 -11.66
C THR A 160 5.86 -10.01 -10.38
N LEU A 161 4.90 -10.95 -10.46
CA LEU A 161 4.31 -11.57 -9.28
C LEU A 161 5.35 -12.26 -8.40
N THR A 162 6.26 -13.03 -9.00
CA THR A 162 7.35 -13.70 -8.28
C THR A 162 8.23 -12.69 -7.53
N ARG A 163 8.63 -11.61 -8.22
CA ARG A 163 9.47 -10.57 -7.63
C ARG A 163 8.76 -9.82 -6.51
N VAL A 164 7.54 -9.32 -6.77
CA VAL A 164 6.79 -8.49 -5.83
C VAL A 164 6.36 -9.28 -4.60
N LEU A 165 5.98 -10.54 -4.76
CA LEU A 165 5.66 -11.38 -3.61
C LEU A 165 6.87 -11.57 -2.70
N ALA A 166 8.12 -11.41 -3.15
CA ALA A 166 9.29 -11.45 -2.26
C ALA A 166 9.45 -10.19 -1.38
N GLU A 167 8.72 -9.11 -1.67
CA GLU A 167 8.74 -7.87 -0.91
C GLU A 167 7.72 -7.92 0.26
N PRO A 168 7.95 -7.19 1.38
CA PRO A 168 7.00 -7.12 2.48
C PRO A 168 5.79 -6.25 2.10
N PHE A 169 4.59 -6.78 2.33
CA PHE A 169 3.33 -6.06 2.15
C PHE A 169 2.99 -5.28 3.41
N TYR A 170 2.30 -4.16 3.23
CA TYR A 170 1.77 -3.37 4.33
C TYR A 170 0.69 -4.17 5.09
N PRO A 171 0.69 -4.16 6.43
CA PRO A 171 -0.33 -4.85 7.22
C PRO A 171 -1.75 -4.47 6.80
N GLY A 172 -2.66 -5.45 6.73
CA GLY A 172 -4.02 -5.26 6.19
C GLY A 172 -4.14 -5.54 4.69
N SER A 173 -3.03 -5.78 3.99
CA SER A 173 -3.01 -6.13 2.56
C SER A 173 -2.95 -7.65 2.29
N GLU A 174 -3.24 -8.48 3.29
CA GLU A 174 -3.13 -9.94 3.20
C GLU A 174 -4.04 -10.52 2.10
N ALA A 175 -5.23 -9.95 1.89
CA ALA A 175 -6.12 -10.38 0.82
C ALA A 175 -5.51 -10.14 -0.57
N VAL A 176 -4.80 -9.03 -0.76
CA VAL A 176 -4.10 -8.71 -2.01
C VAL A 176 -2.94 -9.68 -2.23
N ALA A 177 -2.11 -9.91 -1.21
CA ALA A 177 -1.00 -10.84 -1.27
C ALA A 177 -1.47 -12.28 -1.53
N ALA A 178 -2.57 -12.70 -0.89
CA ALA A 178 -3.19 -13.99 -1.10
C ALA A 178 -3.68 -14.17 -2.54
N HIS A 179 -4.38 -13.17 -3.09
CA HIS A 179 -4.85 -13.22 -4.48
C HIS A 179 -3.69 -13.27 -5.48
N ALA A 180 -2.68 -12.42 -5.30
CA ALA A 180 -1.49 -12.41 -6.15
C ALA A 180 -0.75 -13.75 -6.14
N ALA A 181 -0.59 -14.38 -4.97
CA ALA A 181 0.01 -15.70 -4.86
C ALA A 181 -0.85 -16.81 -5.48
N LEU A 182 -2.18 -16.70 -5.42
CA LEU A 182 -3.10 -17.63 -6.09
C LEU A 182 -2.95 -17.55 -7.61
N VAL A 183 -2.92 -16.33 -8.16
CA VAL A 183 -2.72 -16.11 -9.60
C VAL A 183 -1.34 -16.58 -10.06
N LEU A 184 -0.29 -16.37 -9.25
CA LEU A 184 1.03 -16.94 -9.56
C LEU A 184 0.98 -18.47 -9.62
N GLY A 185 0.28 -19.12 -8.68
CA GLY A 185 0.08 -20.56 -8.69
C GLY A 185 -0.69 -21.06 -9.93
N GLU A 186 -1.72 -20.32 -10.38
CA GLU A 186 -2.43 -20.59 -11.64
C GLU A 186 -1.47 -20.60 -12.84
N ILE A 187 -0.65 -19.56 -12.97
CA ILE A 187 0.29 -19.38 -14.08
C ILE A 187 1.32 -20.53 -14.10
N LEU A 188 1.86 -20.87 -12.94
CA LEU A 188 2.85 -21.95 -12.81
C LEU A 188 2.25 -23.32 -13.10
N ALA A 189 1.02 -23.58 -12.64
CA ALA A 189 0.30 -24.82 -12.92
C ALA A 189 -0.02 -24.94 -14.42
N ALA A 190 -0.45 -23.86 -15.06
CA ALA A 190 -0.68 -23.83 -16.50
C ALA A 190 0.60 -24.09 -17.32
N ALA A 191 1.76 -23.68 -16.78
CA ALA A 191 3.08 -23.96 -17.35
C ALA A 191 3.61 -25.38 -17.04
N GLY A 192 2.90 -26.17 -16.23
CA GLY A 192 3.30 -27.53 -15.83
C GLY A 192 4.31 -27.60 -14.68
N ASP A 193 4.61 -26.49 -13.99
CA ASP A 193 5.46 -26.48 -12.80
C ASP A 193 4.62 -26.66 -11.52
N ASP A 194 4.16 -27.89 -11.30
CA ASP A 194 3.31 -28.25 -10.17
C ASP A 194 3.97 -27.98 -8.81
N VAL A 195 5.30 -28.09 -8.72
CA VAL A 195 6.05 -27.86 -7.47
C VAL A 195 6.06 -26.38 -7.12
N ALA A 196 6.37 -25.51 -8.09
CA ALA A 196 6.31 -24.07 -7.86
C ALA A 196 4.86 -23.59 -7.67
N ALA A 197 3.90 -24.15 -8.39
CA ALA A 197 2.48 -23.84 -8.23
C ALA A 197 1.97 -24.17 -6.83
N MET A 198 2.27 -25.38 -6.31
CA MET A 198 1.90 -25.76 -4.94
C MET A 198 2.53 -24.82 -3.90
N ARG A 199 3.79 -24.40 -4.08
CA ARG A 199 4.42 -23.41 -3.18
C ARG A 199 3.69 -22.07 -3.20
N ALA A 200 3.29 -21.60 -4.38
CA ALA A 200 2.52 -20.37 -4.52
C ALA A 200 1.12 -20.48 -3.88
N PHE A 201 0.44 -21.63 -4.04
CA PHE A 201 -0.84 -21.89 -3.38
C PHE A 201 -0.73 -21.96 -1.87
N VAL A 202 0.27 -22.66 -1.32
CA VAL A 202 0.53 -22.66 0.13
C VAL A 202 0.78 -21.24 0.63
N ARG A 203 1.54 -20.44 -0.11
CA ARG A 203 1.79 -19.04 0.25
C ARG A 203 0.50 -18.20 0.23
N SER A 204 -0.36 -18.40 -0.76
CA SER A 204 -1.69 -17.77 -0.81
C SER A 204 -2.51 -18.10 0.43
N VAL A 205 -2.56 -19.38 0.81
CA VAL A 205 -3.26 -19.85 2.02
C VAL A 205 -2.67 -19.21 3.28
N SER A 206 -1.35 -19.13 3.40
CA SER A 206 -0.70 -18.50 4.56
C SER A 206 -1.09 -17.03 4.71
N PHE A 207 -1.17 -16.26 3.63
CA PHE A 207 -1.64 -14.88 3.68
C PHE A 207 -3.10 -14.79 4.13
N ARG A 208 -3.99 -15.67 3.63
CA ARG A 208 -5.38 -15.71 4.10
C ARG A 208 -5.48 -15.99 5.60
N VAL A 209 -4.68 -16.91 6.11
CA VAL A 209 -4.64 -17.24 7.54
C VAL A 209 -4.12 -16.06 8.36
N GLN A 210 -3.10 -15.35 7.87
CA GLN A 210 -2.58 -14.15 8.53
C GLN A 210 -3.63 -13.03 8.62
N GLY A 211 -4.42 -12.84 7.57
CA GLY A 211 -5.50 -11.84 7.54
C GLY A 211 -6.81 -12.31 8.18
N ALA A 212 -6.85 -13.55 8.71
CA ALA A 212 -8.06 -14.11 9.29
C ALA A 212 -8.41 -13.40 10.60
N ARG A 213 -9.71 -13.23 10.85
CA ARG A 213 -10.18 -12.87 12.19
C ARG A 213 -9.81 -13.98 13.16
N ARG A 214 -9.52 -13.61 14.41
CA ARG A 214 -9.18 -14.55 15.48
C ARG A 214 -10.22 -15.68 15.57
N GLY A 215 -9.78 -16.93 15.50
CA GLY A 215 -10.63 -18.12 15.54
C GLY A 215 -11.17 -18.59 14.19
N ALA A 216 -10.90 -17.87 13.08
CA ALA A 216 -11.30 -18.25 11.73
C ALA A 216 -10.16 -18.89 10.91
N GLU A 217 -8.98 -19.10 11.50
CA GLU A 217 -7.76 -19.50 10.81
C GLU A 217 -7.91 -20.84 10.08
N ALA A 218 -8.55 -21.83 10.72
CA ALA A 218 -8.80 -23.14 10.13
C ALA A 218 -9.80 -23.06 8.95
N LEU A 219 -10.82 -22.20 9.06
CA LEU A 219 -11.80 -21.97 7.99
C LEU A 219 -11.15 -21.30 6.78
N GLU A 220 -10.32 -20.28 7.01
CA GLU A 220 -9.58 -19.59 5.95
C GLU A 220 -8.56 -20.51 5.27
N ARG A 221 -7.90 -21.38 6.04
CA ARG A 221 -7.00 -22.41 5.49
C ARG A 221 -7.75 -23.35 4.54
N ALA A 222 -8.84 -23.94 5.01
CA ALA A 222 -9.66 -24.84 4.22
C ALA A 222 -10.22 -24.16 2.97
N ALA A 223 -10.72 -22.93 3.10
CA ALA A 223 -11.23 -22.14 1.98
C ALA A 223 -10.13 -21.83 0.95
N GLY A 224 -8.93 -21.46 1.41
CA GLY A 224 -7.78 -21.20 0.55
C GLY A 224 -7.35 -22.42 -0.27
N PHE A 225 -7.26 -23.61 0.34
CA PHE A 225 -6.94 -24.83 -0.39
C PHE A 225 -8.05 -25.25 -1.37
N ARG A 226 -9.33 -25.03 -1.04
CA ARG A 226 -10.43 -25.23 -2.00
C ARG A 226 -10.32 -24.28 -3.20
N ALA A 227 -9.95 -23.01 -2.97
CA ALA A 227 -9.74 -22.05 -4.05
C ALA A 227 -8.57 -22.46 -4.95
N ALA A 228 -7.44 -22.87 -4.36
CA ALA A 228 -6.28 -23.39 -5.09
C ALA A 228 -6.64 -24.62 -5.93
N ALA A 229 -7.42 -25.56 -5.38
CA ALA A 229 -7.87 -26.73 -6.10
C ALA A 229 -8.72 -26.37 -7.34
N ARG A 230 -9.69 -25.45 -7.19
CA ARG A 230 -10.51 -24.97 -8.32
C ARG A 230 -9.68 -24.31 -9.41
N VAL A 231 -8.70 -23.50 -9.01
CA VAL A 231 -7.79 -22.83 -9.95
C VAL A 231 -6.92 -23.85 -10.69
N ALA A 232 -6.31 -24.81 -9.99
CA ALA A 232 -5.53 -25.88 -10.60
C ALA A 232 -6.37 -26.73 -11.58
N GLU A 233 -7.61 -27.07 -11.20
CA GLU A 233 -8.53 -27.80 -12.07
C GLU A 233 -8.88 -27.02 -13.34
N SER A 234 -9.09 -25.71 -13.23
CA SER A 234 -9.43 -24.84 -14.37
C SER A 234 -8.34 -24.77 -15.44
N VAL A 235 -7.08 -25.04 -15.08
CA VAL A 235 -5.94 -25.12 -16.00
C VAL A 235 -5.53 -26.56 -16.34
N GLY A 236 -6.34 -27.55 -15.95
CA GLY A 236 -6.13 -28.96 -16.27
C GLY A 236 -5.17 -29.72 -15.34
N ALA A 237 -4.66 -29.09 -14.28
CA ALA A 237 -3.72 -29.70 -13.34
C ALA A 237 -4.44 -30.55 -12.26
N LYS A 238 -5.04 -31.67 -12.68
CA LYS A 238 -5.89 -32.52 -11.81
C LYS A 238 -5.19 -33.08 -10.58
N ALA A 239 -3.99 -33.62 -10.75
CA ALA A 239 -3.21 -34.18 -9.63
C ALA A 239 -2.86 -33.09 -8.59
N LEU A 240 -2.56 -31.87 -9.06
CA LEU A 240 -2.32 -30.72 -8.20
C LEU A 240 -3.58 -30.30 -7.45
N ALA A 241 -4.75 -30.29 -8.12
CA ALA A 241 -6.03 -29.99 -7.51
C ALA A 241 -6.39 -31.00 -6.40
N GLU A 242 -6.22 -32.29 -6.64
CA GLU A 242 -6.39 -33.35 -5.63
C GLU A 242 -5.44 -33.15 -4.44
N ALA A 243 -4.17 -32.83 -4.70
CA ALA A 243 -3.20 -32.55 -3.65
C ALA A 243 -3.58 -31.33 -2.79
N CYS A 244 -4.22 -30.30 -3.37
CA CYS A 244 -4.78 -29.19 -2.61
C CYS A 244 -5.96 -29.64 -1.74
N LEU A 245 -6.88 -30.45 -2.27
CA LEU A 245 -8.05 -30.93 -1.53
C LEU A 245 -7.68 -31.81 -0.32
N THR A 246 -6.63 -32.64 -0.43
CA THR A 246 -6.13 -33.44 0.69
C THR A 246 -5.68 -32.57 1.88
N ARG A 247 -5.29 -31.32 1.64
CA ARG A 247 -4.86 -30.36 2.68
C ARG A 247 -6.02 -29.59 3.32
N VAL A 248 -7.25 -29.74 2.83
CA VAL A 248 -8.44 -29.09 3.42
C VAL A 248 -8.79 -29.68 4.78
N SER A 249 -8.47 -30.96 4.99
CA SER A 249 -8.84 -31.74 6.19
C SER A 249 -7.77 -31.73 7.29
N VAL A 250 -6.70 -30.94 7.12
CA VAL A 250 -5.54 -30.83 8.03
C VAL A 250 -5.51 -29.46 8.67
#